data_AF-A0A1I8AQ57-F1
#
_entry.id   AF-A0A1I8AQ57-F1
#
_cell.length_a   1.000
_cell.length_b   1.000
_cell.length_c   1.000
_cell.angle_alpha   90.00
_cell.angle_beta   90.00
_cell.angle_gamma   90.00
#
_symmetry.space_group_name_H-M   'P 1'
#
loop_
_entity.id
_entity.type
_entity.pdbx_description
1 polymer ?
#
loop_
_entity_poly.entity_id
_entity_poly.type
_entity_poly.pdbx_seq_one_letter_code
_entity_poly.pdbx_strand_id
1 'polypeptide(L)'
;PLARLTQAQIDSLPVPAAQIEDVYPLTPMQEGMLLHTLLEPGTGIYYMQDRYRINSEIDPQRFAQAWQAVVARHEALRASFCWNAGEGMLQIIHKPGTTPIDYQDWSADPQADHEARLQALHKQEREAGFELLQQAPF
;
A
#
# COMPACT_ATOMS: atom_id res chain seq x y z
N PRO A 1 -2.18 18.85 11.06
CA PRO A 1 -1.76 20.09 10.36
C PRO A 1 -1.03 19.72 9.06
N LEU A 2 -1.37 20.37 7.94
CA LEU A 2 -0.66 20.19 6.67
C LEU A 2 0.84 20.46 6.86
N ALA A 3 1.70 19.70 6.19
CA ALA A 3 3.13 19.97 6.19
C ALA A 3 3.36 21.35 5.56
N ARG A 4 4.03 22.25 6.28
CA ARG A 4 4.36 23.59 5.76
C ARG A 4 5.66 23.51 4.97
N LEU A 5 5.56 23.07 3.72
CA LEU A 5 6.70 22.93 2.82
C LEU A 5 6.87 24.17 1.93
N THR A 6 8.11 24.54 1.68
CA THR A 6 8.48 25.50 0.64
C THR A 6 8.38 24.86 -0.75
N GLN A 7 8.30 25.68 -1.81
CA GLN A 7 8.26 25.14 -3.19
C GLN A 7 9.48 24.27 -3.50
N ALA A 8 10.68 24.67 -3.06
CA ALA A 8 11.90 23.88 -3.24
C ALA A 8 11.84 22.51 -2.55
N GLN A 9 11.18 22.43 -1.39
CA GLN A 9 10.97 21.16 -0.70
C GLN A 9 9.94 20.28 -1.44
N ILE A 10 8.86 20.88 -1.96
CA ILE A 10 7.87 20.16 -2.78
C ILE A 10 8.52 19.60 -4.04
N ASP A 11 9.36 20.39 -4.71
CA ASP A 11 10.08 19.98 -5.92
C ASP A 11 11.13 18.88 -5.66
N SER A 12 11.53 18.70 -4.40
CA SER A 12 12.48 17.66 -3.97
C SER A 12 11.81 16.35 -3.52
N LEU A 13 10.47 16.31 -3.46
CA LEU A 13 9.74 15.11 -3.07
C LEU A 13 9.95 13.98 -4.10
N PRO A 14 9.96 12.71 -3.67
CA PRO A 14 10.16 11.57 -4.58
C PRO A 14 8.97 11.31 -5.51
N VAL A 15 7.87 12.04 -5.35
CA VAL A 15 6.63 11.90 -6.12
C VAL A 15 6.39 13.19 -6.91
N PRO A 16 6.06 13.13 -8.21
CA PRO A 16 5.76 14.33 -9.00
C PRO A 16 4.61 15.12 -8.37
N ALA A 17 4.77 16.44 -8.20
CA ALA A 17 3.76 17.29 -7.57
C ALA A 17 2.36 17.17 -8.20
N ALA A 18 2.27 16.88 -9.51
CA ALA A 18 1.00 16.65 -10.20
C ALA A 18 0.21 15.43 -9.70
N GLN A 19 0.92 14.44 -9.12
CA GLN A 19 0.37 13.20 -8.57
C GLN A 19 0.14 13.28 -7.05
N ILE A 20 0.58 14.35 -6.39
CA ILE A 20 0.37 14.55 -4.95
C ILE A 20 -0.99 15.22 -4.72
N GLU A 21 -1.78 14.64 -3.83
CA GLU A 21 -3.01 15.25 -3.29
C GLU A 21 -2.70 16.08 -2.05
N ASP A 22 -1.89 15.55 -1.12
CA ASP A 22 -1.54 16.23 0.11
C ASP A 22 -0.22 15.70 0.73
N VAL A 23 0.35 16.42 1.70
CA VAL A 23 1.54 16.03 2.46
C VAL A 23 1.39 16.38 3.94
N TYR A 24 1.68 15.41 4.79
CA TYR A 24 1.56 15.52 6.25
C TYR A 24 2.86 15.11 6.96
N PRO A 25 3.19 15.70 8.12
CA PRO A 25 4.17 15.08 9.01
C PRO A 25 3.62 13.77 9.58
N LEU A 26 4.49 12.79 9.83
CA LEU A 26 4.07 11.56 10.52
C LEU A 26 3.75 11.84 11.98
N THR A 27 2.83 11.04 12.52
CA THR A 27 2.70 10.92 13.97
C THR A 27 3.87 10.13 14.55
N PRO A 28 4.25 10.34 15.83
CA PRO A 28 5.35 9.58 16.46
C PRO A 28 5.18 8.05 16.37
N MET A 29 3.93 7.57 16.40
CA MET A 29 3.64 6.14 16.24
C MET A 29 3.94 5.65 14.82
N GLN A 30 3.53 6.40 13.79
CA GLN A 30 3.84 6.06 12.40
C GLN A 30 5.35 6.11 12.15
N GLU A 31 6.08 7.06 12.73
CA GLU A 31 7.54 7.12 12.62
C GLU A 31 8.20 5.88 13.23
N GLY A 32 7.79 5.48 14.44
CA GLY A 32 8.32 4.28 15.09
C GLY A 32 8.02 3.00 14.31
N MET A 33 6.79 2.83 13.82
CA MET A 33 6.41 1.67 13.00
C MET A 33 7.20 1.62 11.69
N LEU A 34 7.35 2.75 11.00
CA LEU A 34 8.10 2.82 9.75
C LEU A 34 9.58 2.53 9.98
N LEU A 35 10.19 3.11 11.02
CA LEU A 35 11.59 2.85 11.35
C LEU A 35 11.85 1.37 11.65
N HIS A 36 11.00 0.73 12.46
CA HIS A 36 11.10 -0.71 12.72
C HIS A 36 10.97 -1.55 11.44
N THR A 37 10.01 -1.19 10.57
CA THR A 37 9.83 -1.87 9.27
C THR A 37 11.08 -1.79 8.39
N LEU A 38 11.76 -0.62 8.38
CA LEU A 38 12.97 -0.41 7.59
C LEU A 38 14.22 -1.06 8.19
N LEU A 39 14.30 -1.17 9.52
CA LEU A 39 15.42 -1.82 10.22
C LEU A 39 15.35 -3.35 10.18
N GLU A 40 14.15 -3.90 10.03
CA GLU A 40 13.89 -5.34 9.99
C GLU A 40 13.19 -5.76 8.68
N PRO A 41 13.82 -5.54 7.52
CA PRO A 41 13.20 -5.85 6.23
C PRO A 41 12.91 -7.36 6.11
N GLY A 42 11.76 -7.69 5.51
CA GLY A 42 11.33 -9.08 5.27
C GLY A 42 10.76 -9.82 6.49
N THR A 43 10.72 -9.20 7.68
CA THR A 43 10.11 -9.82 8.87
C THR A 43 8.59 -9.84 8.82
N GLY A 44 7.98 -8.91 8.09
CA GLY A 44 6.53 -8.80 7.96
C GLY A 44 5.80 -8.44 9.25
N ILE A 45 6.49 -7.88 10.26
CA ILE A 45 5.93 -7.61 11.61
C ILE A 45 4.68 -6.72 11.60
N TYR A 46 4.56 -5.83 10.61
CA TYR A 46 3.40 -4.95 10.42
C TYR A 46 2.62 -5.26 9.14
N TYR A 47 2.90 -6.41 8.51
CA TYR A 47 2.20 -6.85 7.31
C TYR A 47 0.99 -7.69 7.71
N MET A 48 -0.21 -7.24 7.37
CA MET A 48 -1.45 -7.97 7.64
C MET A 48 -1.99 -8.57 6.34
N GLN A 49 -2.40 -9.84 6.40
CA GLN A 49 -3.08 -10.56 5.32
C GLN A 49 -4.40 -11.09 5.84
N ASP A 50 -5.51 -10.57 5.31
CA ASP A 50 -6.85 -11.04 5.62
C ASP A 50 -7.40 -11.90 4.48
N ARG A 51 -7.92 -13.09 4.82
CA ARG A 51 -8.53 -14.02 3.86
C ARG A 51 -10.01 -14.17 4.13
N TYR A 52 -10.81 -13.96 3.10
CA TYR A 52 -12.25 -14.15 3.14
C TYR A 52 -12.67 -15.25 2.16
N ARG A 53 -13.52 -16.17 2.62
CA ARG A 53 -14.17 -17.16 1.77
C ARG A 53 -15.61 -16.74 1.52
N ILE A 54 -15.95 -16.55 0.26
CA ILE A 54 -17.29 -16.14 -0.16
C ILE A 54 -17.92 -17.33 -0.89
N ASN A 55 -19.06 -17.81 -0.39
CA ASN A 55 -19.77 -18.95 -0.95
C ASN A 55 -20.87 -18.50 -1.92
N SER A 56 -20.50 -17.62 -2.85
CA SER A 56 -21.36 -17.14 -3.92
C SER A 56 -20.50 -16.70 -5.10
N GLU A 57 -21.13 -16.56 -6.26
CA GLU A 57 -20.46 -15.94 -7.40
C GLU A 57 -20.06 -14.50 -7.07
N ILE A 58 -18.88 -14.11 -7.53
CA ILE A 58 -18.36 -12.75 -7.49
C ILE A 58 -18.04 -12.37 -8.92
N ASP A 59 -18.54 -11.21 -9.34
CA ASP A 59 -18.10 -10.56 -10.56
C ASP A 59 -16.75 -9.87 -10.27
N PRO A 60 -15.63 -10.35 -10.85
CA PRO A 60 -14.30 -9.81 -10.55
C PRO A 60 -14.16 -8.35 -10.96
N GLN A 61 -14.83 -7.93 -12.03
CA GLN A 61 -14.75 -6.57 -12.54
C GLN A 61 -15.51 -5.58 -11.64
N ARG A 62 -16.69 -5.98 -11.15
CA ARG A 62 -17.44 -5.18 -10.17
C ARG A 62 -16.72 -5.11 -8.82
N PHE A 63 -16.10 -6.21 -8.40
CA PHE A 63 -15.27 -6.20 -7.19
C PHE A 63 -14.08 -5.25 -7.35
N ALA A 64 -13.41 -5.30 -8.49
CA ALA A 64 -12.28 -4.41 -8.79
C ALA A 64 -12.66 -2.92 -8.75
N GLN A 65 -13.81 -2.57 -9.34
CA GLN A 65 -14.34 -1.20 -9.30
C GLN A 65 -14.71 -0.76 -7.89
N ALA A 66 -15.29 -1.65 -7.09
CA ALA A 66 -15.62 -1.36 -5.69
C ALA A 66 -14.35 -1.12 -4.86
N TRP A 67 -13.33 -1.97 -5.04
CA TRP A 67 -12.04 -1.81 -4.36
C TRP A 67 -11.34 -0.51 -4.77
N GLN A 68 -11.34 -0.17 -6.06
CA GLN A 68 -10.84 1.10 -6.56
C GLN A 68 -11.50 2.31 -5.86
N ALA A 69 -12.82 2.25 -5.66
CA ALA A 69 -13.55 3.31 -4.99
C ALA A 69 -13.18 3.42 -3.50
N VAL A 70 -12.91 2.29 -2.82
CA VAL A 70 -12.40 2.27 -1.45
C VAL A 70 -11.03 2.95 -1.38
N VAL A 71 -10.07 2.55 -2.22
CA VAL A 71 -8.73 3.14 -2.24
C VAL A 71 -8.78 4.64 -2.56
N ALA A 72 -9.57 5.05 -3.56
CA ALA A 72 -9.75 6.45 -3.91
C ALA A 72 -10.26 7.28 -2.72
N ARG A 73 -11.20 6.73 -1.93
CA ARG A 73 -11.81 7.39 -0.79
C ARG A 73 -10.89 7.51 0.43
N HIS A 74 -9.97 6.56 0.64
CA HIS A 74 -9.20 6.46 1.87
C HIS A 74 -7.72 6.82 1.65
N GLU A 75 -7.33 8.02 2.06
CA GLU A 75 -5.96 8.54 1.92
C GLU A 75 -4.87 7.63 2.51
N ALA A 76 -5.17 6.94 3.62
CA ALA A 76 -4.25 6.01 4.26
C ALA A 76 -3.84 4.84 3.34
N LEU A 77 -4.69 4.44 2.38
CA LEU A 77 -4.36 3.40 1.40
C LEU A 77 -3.48 3.94 0.26
N ARG A 78 -3.47 5.27 0.07
CA ARG A 78 -2.73 5.99 -0.97
C ARG A 78 -1.51 6.73 -0.42
N ALA A 79 -1.00 6.28 0.73
CA ALA A 79 0.07 6.94 1.45
C ALA A 79 1.42 6.28 1.17
N SER A 80 2.40 7.09 0.80
CA SER A 80 3.83 6.70 0.86
C SER A 80 4.57 7.62 1.82
N PHE A 81 5.82 7.30 2.11
CA PHE A 81 6.60 8.02 3.12
C PHE A 81 7.95 8.47 2.56
N CYS A 82 8.45 9.61 3.00
CA CYS A 82 9.79 10.07 2.61
C CYS A 82 10.46 10.88 3.71
N TRP A 83 11.78 11.03 3.59
CA TRP A 83 12.54 11.97 4.40
C TRP A 83 12.44 13.37 3.78
N ASN A 84 12.13 14.39 4.57
CA ASN A 84 12.32 15.79 4.18
C ASN A 84 13.69 16.26 4.67
N ALA A 85 14.43 16.97 3.83
CA ALA A 85 15.79 17.44 4.13
C ALA A 85 15.84 18.32 5.39
N GLY A 86 16.00 17.69 6.56
CA GLY A 86 16.23 18.34 7.86
C GLY A 86 15.02 18.48 8.79
N GLU A 87 13.79 18.13 8.37
CA GLU A 87 12.57 18.44 9.15
C GLU A 87 11.78 17.21 9.64
N GLY A 88 12.18 15.99 9.27
CA GLY A 88 11.56 14.75 9.73
C GLY A 88 10.89 13.94 8.63
N MET A 89 10.17 12.89 9.01
CA MET A 89 9.44 12.02 8.07
C MET A 89 8.15 12.69 7.62
N LEU A 90 7.85 12.55 6.33
CA LEU A 90 6.60 12.98 5.72
C LEU A 90 5.82 11.81 5.16
N GLN A 91 4.50 11.93 5.20
CA GLN A 91 3.53 11.08 4.53
C GLN A 91 3.00 11.86 3.33
N ILE A 92 3.20 11.30 2.14
CA ILE A 92 2.70 11.84 0.88
C ILE A 92 1.42 11.10 0.53
N ILE A 93 0.33 11.84 0.33
CA ILE A 93 -0.93 11.31 -0.16
C ILE A 93 -0.95 11.44 -1.68
N HIS A 94 -1.01 10.32 -2.37
CA HIS A 94 -1.06 10.25 -3.83
C HIS A 94 -2.49 10.46 -4.31
N LYS A 95 -2.74 11.27 -5.34
CA LYS A 95 -4.07 11.38 -5.95
C LYS A 95 -4.61 10.00 -6.34
N PRO A 96 -5.94 9.79 -6.30
CA PRO A 96 -6.53 8.52 -6.71
C PRO A 96 -6.07 8.09 -8.11
N GLY A 97 -5.43 6.92 -8.18
CA GLY A 97 -4.92 6.30 -9.41
C GLY A 97 -5.69 5.04 -9.76
N THR A 98 -5.06 4.18 -10.57
CA THR A 98 -5.54 2.80 -10.78
C THR A 98 -4.91 1.91 -9.73
N THR A 99 -5.74 1.18 -8.99
CA THR A 99 -5.32 0.23 -7.96
C THR A 99 -5.08 -1.13 -8.61
N PRO A 100 -3.86 -1.70 -8.49
CA PRO A 100 -3.57 -3.01 -9.03
C PRO A 100 -4.36 -4.08 -8.28
N ILE A 101 -4.99 -4.98 -9.03
CA ILE A 101 -5.70 -6.15 -8.49
C ILE A 101 -5.22 -7.35 -9.29
N ASP A 102 -4.67 -8.33 -8.59
CA ASP A 102 -4.33 -9.62 -9.17
C ASP A 102 -5.55 -10.54 -9.12
N TYR A 103 -6.00 -11.00 -10.29
CA TYR A 103 -7.10 -11.94 -10.42
C TYR A 103 -6.56 -13.26 -10.96
N GLN A 104 -6.65 -14.31 -10.14
CA GLN A 104 -6.24 -15.65 -10.51
C GLN A 104 -7.45 -16.59 -10.54
N ASP A 105 -7.72 -17.17 -11.71
CA ASP A 105 -8.73 -18.20 -11.89
C ASP A 105 -8.08 -19.59 -11.80
N TRP A 106 -8.43 -20.34 -10.75
CA TRP A 106 -7.97 -21.73 -10.55
C TRP A 106 -9.10 -22.74 -10.81
N SER A 107 -10.17 -22.36 -11.49
CA SER A 107 -11.31 -23.26 -11.76
C SER A 107 -10.94 -24.50 -12.58
N ALA A 108 -9.85 -24.43 -13.36
CA ALA A 108 -9.32 -25.55 -14.14
C ALA A 108 -8.32 -26.43 -13.36
N ASP A 109 -7.85 -25.99 -12.19
CA ASP A 109 -6.86 -26.70 -11.39
C ASP A 109 -7.55 -27.72 -10.45
N PRO A 110 -6.83 -28.78 -10.02
CA PRO A 110 -7.34 -29.67 -8.99
C PRO A 110 -7.54 -28.94 -7.66
N GLN A 111 -8.74 -29.04 -7.07
CA GLN A 111 -9.07 -28.40 -5.79
C GLN A 111 -8.09 -28.76 -4.65
N ALA A 112 -7.48 -29.95 -4.69
CA ALA A 112 -6.50 -30.39 -3.72
C ALA A 112 -5.24 -29.50 -3.67
N ASP A 113 -4.91 -28.82 -4.77
CA ASP A 113 -3.71 -27.99 -4.89
C ASP A 113 -3.94 -26.53 -4.48
N HIS A 114 -5.20 -26.09 -4.40
CA HIS A 114 -5.56 -24.68 -4.19
C HIS A 114 -5.02 -24.11 -2.88
N GLU A 115 -5.15 -24.84 -1.76
CA GLU A 115 -4.72 -24.35 -0.45
C GLU A 115 -3.20 -24.22 -0.38
N ALA A 116 -2.45 -25.20 -0.92
CA ALA A 116 -0.99 -25.15 -0.95
C ALA A 116 -0.50 -23.98 -1.82
N ARG A 117 -1.14 -23.76 -2.97
CA ARG A 117 -0.83 -22.63 -3.85
C ARG A 117 -1.12 -21.28 -3.20
N LEU A 118 -2.26 -21.15 -2.52
CA LEU A 118 -2.61 -19.93 -1.79
C LEU A 118 -1.64 -19.63 -0.65
N GLN A 119 -1.21 -20.66 0.10
CA GLN A 119 -0.20 -20.51 1.15
C GLN A 119 1.15 -20.06 0.58
N ALA A 120 1.57 -20.61 -0.56
CA ALA A 120 2.78 -20.19 -1.24
C ALA A 120 2.70 -18.72 -1.69
N LEU A 121 1.56 -18.30 -2.26
CA LEU A 121 1.31 -16.92 -2.65
C LEU A 121 1.39 -15.97 -1.45
N HIS A 122 0.66 -16.27 -0.36
CA HIS A 122 0.68 -15.43 0.84
C HIS A 122 2.10 -15.29 1.42
N LYS A 123 2.86 -16.38 1.45
CA LYS A 123 4.25 -16.36 1.92
C LYS A 123 5.10 -15.45 1.04
N GLN A 124 5.00 -15.57 -0.28
CA GLN A 124 5.74 -14.75 -1.24
C GLN A 124 5.41 -13.26 -1.08
N GLU A 125 4.13 -12.90 -0.99
CA GLU A 125 3.69 -11.51 -0.81
C GLU A 125 4.19 -10.91 0.51
N ARG A 126 4.12 -11.67 1.60
CA ARG A 126 4.61 -11.23 2.91
C ARG A 126 6.13 -11.02 2.92
N GLU A 127 6.88 -11.88 2.23
CA GLU A 127 8.33 -11.74 2.08
C GLU A 127 8.71 -10.56 1.19
N ALA A 128 7.90 -10.25 0.17
CA ALA A 128 8.08 -9.08 -0.69
C ALA A 128 7.78 -7.77 0.07
N GLY A 129 6.75 -7.74 0.91
CA GLY A 129 6.37 -6.58 1.71
C GLY A 129 5.86 -5.41 0.86
N PHE A 130 6.02 -4.19 1.37
CA PHE A 130 5.65 -2.95 0.65
C PHE A 130 6.86 -2.02 0.51
N GLU A 131 7.01 -1.41 -0.67
CA GLU A 131 8.02 -0.37 -0.93
C GLU A 131 7.52 1.02 -0.50
N LEU A 132 7.31 1.15 0.81
CA LEU A 132 6.65 2.30 1.43
C LEU A 132 7.35 3.66 1.21
N LEU A 133 8.62 3.66 0.79
CA LEU A 133 9.40 4.88 0.58
C LEU A 133 9.28 5.50 -0.81
N GLN A 134 8.73 4.76 -1.77
CA GLN A 134 8.71 5.17 -3.18
C GLN A 134 7.30 5.20 -3.76
N GLN A 135 6.43 4.29 -3.31
CA GLN A 135 5.08 4.14 -3.87
C GLN A 135 4.04 3.89 -2.78
N ALA A 136 2.82 4.34 -3.04
CA ALA A 136 1.67 3.93 -2.25
C ALA A 136 1.40 2.43 -2.50
N PRO A 137 0.94 1.69 -1.47
CA PRO A 137 0.66 0.26 -1.63
C PRO A 137 -0.55 -0.03 -2.54
N PHE A 138 -1.45 0.94 -2.76
CA PHE A 138 -2.69 0.77 -3.53
C PHE A 138 -3.06 1.98 -4.39
#